data_AF-A0A452XKQ6-F1
#
_entry.id   AF-A0A452XKQ6-F1
#
_cell.length_a   1.000
_cell.length_b   1.000
_cell.length_c   1.000
_cell.angle_alpha   90.00
_cell.angle_beta   90.00
_cell.angle_gamma   90.00
#
_symmetry.space_group_name_H-M   'P 1'
#
loop_
_entity.id
_entity.type
_entity.pdbx_description
1 polymer ?
#
loop_
_entity_poly.entity_id
_entity_poly.type
_entity_poly.pdbx_seq_one_letter_code
_entity_poly.pdbx_strand_id
1 'polypeptide(L)'
;MEVLGHLPNLSILRLSGCLFKAGELHFQKDAFRSIVVFDVEGLGGIKSVNFDQGAMPELEQLKVTDACKRGGIGFFGLDILPSIKEVLLSVHFKMDRAGTELEREARLKEQFRTQLARNPKKPILKME
;
A
#
# COMPACT_ATOMS: atom_id res chain seq x y z
N MET A 1 -6.64 -13.43 5.44
CA MET A 1 -5.59 -12.70 6.19
C MET A 1 -5.73 -12.81 7.71
N GLU A 2 -6.81 -13.41 8.22
CA GLU A 2 -7.15 -13.41 9.65
C GLU A 2 -6.07 -14.03 10.56
N VAL A 3 -5.45 -15.14 10.16
CA VAL A 3 -4.44 -15.84 11.00
C VAL A 3 -3.20 -14.99 11.30
N LEU A 4 -2.72 -14.20 10.32
CA LEU A 4 -1.52 -13.39 10.48
C LEU A 4 -1.78 -12.14 11.32
N GLY A 5 -3.00 -11.60 11.29
CA GLY A 5 -3.38 -10.38 12.00
C GLY A 5 -3.46 -10.52 13.52
N HIS A 6 -3.51 -11.76 14.03
CA HIS A 6 -3.59 -12.06 15.47
C HIS A 6 -2.24 -12.44 16.11
N LEU A 7 -1.15 -12.44 15.34
CA LEU A 7 0.17 -12.78 15.86
C LEU A 7 0.69 -11.63 16.74
N PRO A 8 0.87 -11.83 18.07
CA PRO A 8 1.07 -10.73 19.01
C PRO A 8 2.40 -9.97 18.85
N ASN A 9 3.40 -10.61 18.24
CA ASN A 9 4.74 -10.05 18.04
C ASN A 9 5.08 -9.80 16.57
N LEU A 10 4.11 -9.91 15.66
CA LEU A 10 4.35 -9.64 14.25
C LEU A 10 4.40 -8.12 14.06
N SER A 11 5.60 -7.56 13.98
CA SER A 11 5.85 -6.12 13.80
C SER A 11 6.14 -5.72 12.36
N ILE A 12 6.52 -6.69 11.52
CA ILE A 12 6.85 -6.47 10.11
C ILE A 12 6.07 -7.49 9.29
N LEU A 13 5.29 -7.01 8.33
CA LEU A 13 4.63 -7.84 7.33
C LEU A 13 5.19 -7.47 5.97
N ARG A 14 5.78 -8.44 5.28
CA ARG A 14 6.14 -8.31 3.86
C ARG A 14 5.25 -9.21 3.02
N LEU A 15 4.59 -8.63 2.03
CA LEU A 15 3.88 -9.37 0.99
C LEU A 15 4.63 -9.19 -0.32
N SER A 16 5.17 -10.28 -0.87
CA SER A 16 5.90 -10.26 -2.14
C SER A 16 5.31 -11.28 -3.11
N GLY A 17 5.06 -10.86 -4.37
CA GLY A 17 4.88 -11.79 -5.49
C GLY A 17 3.82 -11.41 -6.53
N CYS A 18 4.19 -11.45 -7.82
CA CYS A 18 3.32 -11.08 -8.95
C CYS A 18 2.18 -12.08 -9.29
N LEU A 19 1.90 -13.07 -8.44
CA LEU A 19 0.99 -14.19 -8.74
C LEU A 19 -0.32 -14.14 -7.95
N PHE A 20 -0.60 -13.02 -7.26
CA PHE A 20 -1.91 -12.86 -6.61
C PHE A 20 -3.02 -12.88 -7.66
N LYS A 21 -4.02 -13.74 -7.46
CA LYS A 21 -5.18 -13.79 -8.35
C LYS A 21 -6.06 -12.58 -8.08
N ALA A 22 -6.14 -11.66 -9.05
CA ALA A 22 -7.18 -10.64 -9.28
C ALA A 22 -8.07 -10.38 -8.05
N GLY A 23 -7.54 -9.68 -7.05
CA GLY A 23 -8.22 -9.50 -5.78
C GLY A 23 -7.96 -8.15 -5.13
N GLU A 24 -8.61 -7.94 -4.00
CA GLU A 24 -8.48 -6.76 -3.15
C GLU A 24 -7.87 -7.20 -1.81
N LEU A 25 -6.87 -6.45 -1.34
CA LEU A 25 -6.38 -6.60 0.03
C LEU A 25 -7.17 -5.63 0.89
N HIS A 26 -8.10 -6.16 1.68
CA HIS A 26 -8.91 -5.36 2.59
C HIS A 26 -8.46 -5.60 4.03
N PHE A 27 -7.97 -4.53 4.67
CA PHE A 27 -7.61 -4.51 6.07
C PHE A 27 -8.72 -3.84 6.87
N GLN A 28 -9.48 -4.66 7.59
CA GLN A 28 -10.58 -4.21 8.43
C GLN A 28 -10.07 -3.62 9.75
N LYS A 29 -10.98 -2.97 10.47
CA LYS A 29 -10.72 -2.50 11.84
C LYS A 29 -10.10 -3.61 12.68
N ASP A 30 -9.10 -3.25 13.50
CA ASP A 30 -8.42 -4.17 14.42
C ASP A 30 -7.60 -5.27 13.76
N ALA A 31 -7.46 -5.28 12.44
CA ALA A 31 -6.55 -6.18 11.75
C ALA A 31 -5.10 -5.71 11.97
N PHE A 32 -4.20 -6.68 12.22
CA PHE A 32 -2.75 -6.46 12.22
C PHE A 32 -2.29 -5.36 13.22
N ARG A 33 -2.83 -5.39 14.44
CA ARG A 33 -2.60 -4.36 15.47
C ARG A 33 -1.13 -4.16 15.84
N SER A 34 -0.29 -5.18 15.73
CA SER A 34 1.13 -5.11 16.08
C SER A 34 2.03 -4.67 14.93
N ILE A 35 1.51 -4.53 13.71
CA ILE A 35 2.32 -4.20 12.53
C ILE A 35 2.76 -2.74 12.57
N VAL A 36 4.08 -2.55 12.54
CA VAL A 36 4.75 -1.25 12.49
C VAL A 36 5.27 -0.96 11.08
N VAL A 37 5.72 -2.00 10.36
CA VAL A 37 6.19 -1.89 8.97
C VAL A 37 5.38 -2.82 8.08
N PHE A 38 4.76 -2.24 7.06
CA PHE A 38 4.10 -2.99 6.00
C PHE A 38 4.83 -2.77 4.68
N ASP A 39 5.39 -3.86 4.15
CA ASP A 39 6.19 -3.87 2.94
C ASP A 39 5.48 -4.69 1.86
N VAL A 40 5.24 -4.05 0.72
CA VAL A 40 4.43 -4.61 -0.34
C VAL A 40 5.23 -4.56 -1.63
N GLU A 41 5.61 -5.73 -2.12
CA GLU A 41 6.47 -5.90 -3.27
C GLU A 41 5.76 -6.71 -4.37
N GLY A 42 5.80 -6.21 -5.60
CA GLY A 42 5.40 -6.96 -6.77
C GLY A 42 3.93 -7.37 -6.72
N LEU A 43 3.03 -6.41 -6.88
CA LEU A 43 1.58 -6.55 -6.67
C LEU A 43 0.81 -7.06 -7.90
N GLY A 44 1.46 -7.88 -8.72
CA GLY A 44 0.87 -8.42 -9.95
C GLY A 44 -0.45 -9.12 -9.67
N GLY A 45 -1.54 -8.53 -10.19
CA GLY A 45 -2.90 -9.03 -10.03
C GLY A 45 -3.67 -8.53 -8.81
N ILE A 46 -3.12 -7.67 -7.96
CA ILE A 46 -3.91 -6.97 -6.92
C ILE A 46 -4.47 -5.68 -7.51
N LYS A 47 -5.79 -5.50 -7.39
CA LYS A 47 -6.50 -4.31 -7.90
C LYS A 47 -6.47 -3.16 -6.91
N SER A 48 -6.59 -3.45 -5.62
CA SER A 48 -6.59 -2.44 -4.57
C SER A 48 -6.08 -2.96 -3.24
N VAL A 49 -5.56 -2.04 -2.45
CA VAL A 49 -5.28 -2.18 -1.03
C VAL A 49 -6.15 -1.15 -0.30
N ASN A 50 -7.04 -1.64 0.56
CA ASN A 50 -8.03 -0.83 1.26
C ASN A 50 -7.79 -0.91 2.77
N PHE A 51 -7.65 0.24 3.42
CA PHE A 51 -7.57 0.37 4.88
C PHE A 51 -8.86 0.96 5.43
N ASP A 52 -9.54 0.22 6.31
CA ASP A 52 -10.68 0.74 7.06
C ASP A 52 -10.23 1.56 8.27
N GLN A 53 -11.18 2.32 8.84
CA GLN A 53 -10.92 3.06 10.07
C GLN A 53 -10.52 2.11 11.21
N GLY A 54 -9.32 2.33 11.75
CA GLY A 54 -8.74 1.51 12.82
C GLY A 54 -8.05 0.23 12.32
N ALA A 55 -7.83 0.08 11.02
CA ALA A 55 -6.91 -0.93 10.48
C ALA A 55 -5.45 -0.54 10.78
N MET A 56 -4.61 -1.54 11.09
CA MET A 56 -3.18 -1.37 11.35
C MET A 56 -2.84 -0.12 12.20
N PRO A 57 -3.39 0.00 13.43
CA PRO A 57 -3.28 1.20 14.24
C PRO A 57 -1.84 1.61 14.59
N GLU A 58 -0.89 0.67 14.59
CA GLU A 58 0.52 0.92 14.91
C GLU A 58 1.41 1.07 13.66
N LEU A 59 0.83 1.11 12.46
CA LEU A 59 1.60 1.18 11.22
C LEU A 59 2.31 2.52 11.11
N GLU A 60 3.63 2.50 11.19
CA GLU A 60 4.48 3.69 11.08
C GLU A 60 5.10 3.86 9.69
N GLN A 61 5.35 2.75 8.98
CA GLN A 61 6.02 2.78 7.68
C GLN A 61 5.33 1.87 6.67
N LEU A 62 4.94 2.44 5.54
CA LEU A 62 4.45 1.71 4.37
C LEU A 62 5.51 1.75 3.27
N LYS A 63 5.89 0.58 2.75
CA LYS A 63 6.74 0.45 1.57
C LYS A 63 5.96 -0.19 0.44
N VAL A 64 5.96 0.46 -0.71
CA VAL A 64 5.31 -0.03 -1.92
C VAL A 64 6.35 -0.03 -3.01
N THR A 65 6.74 -1.23 -3.41
CA THR A 65 7.64 -1.48 -4.53
C THR A 65 6.87 -2.25 -5.58
N ASP A 66 6.67 -1.70 -6.77
CA ASP A 66 6.00 -2.43 -7.85
C ASP A 66 6.77 -2.38 -9.16
N ALA A 67 6.94 -3.56 -9.73
CA ALA A 67 7.55 -3.82 -11.03
C ALA A 67 6.72 -4.80 -11.87
N CYS A 68 5.55 -5.24 -11.37
CA CYS A 68 4.71 -6.20 -12.08
C CYS A 68 3.88 -5.49 -13.17
N LYS A 69 3.94 -6.00 -14.39
CA LYS A 69 3.24 -5.44 -15.57
C LYS A 69 1.72 -5.72 -15.61
N ARG A 70 1.12 -6.17 -14.51
CA ARG A 70 -0.23 -6.78 -14.52
C ARG A 70 -1.21 -5.99 -13.64
N GLY A 71 -1.88 -5.04 -14.29
CA GLY A 71 -3.02 -4.31 -13.75
C GLY A 71 -2.61 -3.06 -12.97
N GLY A 72 -3.50 -2.07 -12.96
CA GLY A 72 -3.34 -0.92 -12.09
C GLY A 72 -3.73 -1.27 -10.66
N ILE A 73 -2.94 -0.81 -9.70
CA ILE A 73 -3.24 -0.91 -8.27
C ILE A 73 -3.66 0.43 -7.71
N GLY A 74 -4.65 0.44 -6.82
CA GLY A 74 -5.01 1.60 -6.00
C GLY A 74 -4.77 1.35 -4.51
N PHE A 75 -4.43 2.40 -3.76
CA PHE A 75 -4.34 2.34 -2.30
C PHE A 75 -5.33 3.33 -1.69
N PHE A 76 -6.18 2.89 -0.77
CA PHE A 76 -7.26 3.69 -0.19
C PHE A 76 -7.23 3.63 1.34
N GLY A 77 -7.56 4.74 1.99
CA GLY A 77 -7.59 4.86 3.45
C GLY A 77 -6.25 5.25 4.06
N LEU A 78 -5.32 5.80 3.27
CA LEU A 78 -4.03 6.28 3.79
C LEU A 78 -4.19 7.53 4.66
N ASP A 79 -5.25 8.30 4.45
CA ASP A 79 -5.61 9.52 5.17
C ASP A 79 -6.11 9.25 6.61
N ILE A 80 -6.60 8.04 6.87
CA ILE A 80 -7.17 7.63 8.15
C ILE A 80 -6.25 6.73 8.99
N LEU A 81 -5.06 6.40 8.48
CA LEU A 81 -4.05 5.65 9.23
C LEU A 81 -3.51 6.50 10.41
N PRO A 82 -3.66 6.05 11.67
CA PRO A 82 -3.46 6.92 12.83
C PRO A 82 -1.99 7.14 13.22
N SER A 83 -1.09 6.23 12.85
CA SER A 83 0.31 6.23 13.30
C SER A 83 1.33 6.33 12.16
N ILE A 84 0.86 6.49 10.92
CA ILE A 84 1.74 6.51 9.74
C ILE A 84 2.69 7.72 9.80
N LYS A 85 3.98 7.46 9.63
CA LYS A 85 5.05 8.47 9.64
C LYS A 85 5.74 8.57 8.29
N GLU A 86 5.90 7.45 7.60
CA GLU A 86 6.64 7.39 6.35
C GLU A 86 5.98 6.46 5.34
N VAL A 87 6.00 6.90 4.08
CA VAL A 87 5.59 6.12 2.94
C VAL A 87 6.68 6.17 1.87
N LEU A 88 7.20 5.00 1.51
CA LEU A 88 8.18 4.80 0.44
C LEU A 88 7.44 4.22 -0.77
N LEU A 89 7.44 4.95 -1.88
CA LEU A 89 6.78 4.54 -3.12
C LEU A 89 7.82 4.45 -4.25
N SER A 90 8.18 3.22 -4.63
CA SER A 90 9.12 2.92 -5.71
C SER A 90 8.39 2.10 -6.78
N VAL A 91 7.81 2.79 -7.76
CA VAL A 91 6.99 2.16 -8.81
C VAL A 91 7.53 2.57 -10.17
N HIS A 92 7.85 1.57 -10.99
CA HIS A 92 8.43 1.78 -12.32
C HIS A 92 7.74 0.88 -13.33
N PHE A 93 6.69 1.40 -13.96
CA PHE A 93 6.02 0.66 -15.01
C PHE A 93 6.71 0.90 -16.36
N LYS A 94 7.01 -0.17 -17.09
CA LYS A 94 7.61 -0.03 -18.43
C LYS A 94 6.59 0.59 -19.37
N MET A 95 7.00 1.63 -20.09
CA MET A 95 6.25 2.21 -21.21
C MET A 95 5.72 1.09 -22.12
N ASP A 96 4.40 1.02 -22.23
CA ASP A 96 3.74 0.30 -23.30
C ASP A 96 3.60 1.22 -24.52
N ARG A 97 3.26 0.66 -25.69
CA ARG A 97 3.09 1.46 -26.91
C ARG A 97 1.97 2.50 -26.80
N ALA A 98 1.06 2.32 -25.84
CA ALA A 98 -0.09 3.19 -25.63
C ALA A 98 0.13 4.26 -24.53
N GLY A 99 1.28 4.27 -23.83
CA GLY A 99 1.56 5.22 -22.75
C GLY A 99 0.73 5.04 -21.48
N THR A 100 -0.08 3.99 -21.40
CA THR A 100 -1.06 3.79 -20.32
C THR A 100 -0.41 3.50 -18.97
N GLU A 101 0.77 2.88 -18.98
CA GLU A 101 1.52 2.57 -17.79
C GLU A 101 2.10 3.82 -17.09
N LEU A 102 2.52 4.82 -17.87
CA LEU A 102 3.00 6.09 -17.31
C LEU A 102 1.87 6.88 -16.64
N GLU A 103 0.71 6.94 -17.29
CA GLU A 103 -0.48 7.59 -16.72
C GLU A 103 -0.93 6.91 -15.43
N ARG A 104 -0.84 5.57 -15.36
CA ARG A 104 -1.15 4.81 -14.14
C ARG A 104 -0.18 5.13 -13.01
N GLU A 105 1.12 5.18 -13.31
CA GLU A 105 2.14 5.58 -12.33
C GLU A 105 1.85 6.98 -11.77
N ALA A 106 1.55 7.93 -12.64
CA ALA A 106 1.21 9.30 -12.26
C ALA A 106 -0.05 9.35 -11.39
N ARG A 107 -1.10 8.60 -11.75
CA ARG A 107 -2.34 8.50 -10.97
C ARG A 107 -2.11 7.91 -9.58
N LEU A 108 -1.28 6.88 -9.48
CA LEU A 108 -0.94 6.27 -8.20
C LEU A 108 -0.14 7.23 -7.32
N LYS A 109 0.90 7.88 -7.88
CA LYS A 109 1.69 8.90 -7.18
C LYS A 109 0.79 10.04 -6.68
N GLU A 110 -0.16 10.49 -7.49
CA GLU A 110 -1.11 11.55 -7.11
C GLU A 110 -2.13 11.08 -6.05
N GLN A 111 -2.59 9.84 -6.14
CA GLN A 111 -3.46 9.23 -5.13
C GLN A 111 -2.80 9.20 -3.74
N PHE A 112 -1.52 8.83 -3.67
CA PHE A 112 -0.75 8.85 -2.43
C PHE A 112 -0.60 10.29 -1.90
N ARG A 113 -0.22 11.24 -2.76
CA ARG A 113 -0.10 12.66 -2.35
C ARG A 113 -1.39 13.21 -1.77
N THR A 114 -2.50 12.99 -2.47
CA THR A 114 -3.81 13.55 -2.08
C THR A 114 -4.29 12.99 -0.74
N GLN A 115 -4.17 11.68 -0.52
CA GLN A 115 -4.58 11.08 0.76
C GLN A 115 -3.64 11.43 1.90
N LEU A 116 -2.32 11.35 1.69
CA LEU A 116 -1.34 11.64 2.74
C LEU A 116 -1.35 13.12 3.14
N ALA A 117 -1.68 14.04 2.22
CA ALA A 117 -1.88 15.46 2.53
C ALA A 117 -3.09 15.72 3.44
N ARG A 118 -4.10 14.84 3.40
CA ARG A 118 -5.28 14.90 4.28
C ARG A 118 -5.05 14.21 5.62
N ASN A 119 -4.00 13.39 5.73
CA ASN A 119 -3.68 12.71 6.98
C ASN A 119 -3.18 13.73 8.04
N PRO A 120 -3.77 13.78 9.24
CA PRO A 120 -3.37 14.74 10.29
C PRO A 120 -1.93 14.56 10.77
N LYS A 121 -1.33 13.37 10.60
CA LYS A 121 0.07 13.09 10.99
C LYS A 121 1.09 13.64 9.99
N LYS A 122 0.66 14.09 8.80
CA LYS A 122 1.53 14.60 7.74
C LYS A 122 2.73 13.67 7.46
N PRO A 123 2.47 12.41 7.11
CA PRO A 123 3.53 11.44 6.85
C PRO A 123 4.43 11.90 5.70
N ILE A 124 5.71 11.56 5.80
CA ILE A 124 6.70 11.85 4.77
C ILE A 124 6.47 10.88 3.61
N LEU A 125 6.30 11.40 2.40
CA LEU A 125 6.20 10.62 1.18
C LEU A 125 7.51 10.74 0.40
N LYS A 126 8.22 9.62 0.23
CA LYS A 126 9.40 9.52 -0.64
C LYS A 126 9.02 8.72 -1.88
N MET A 127 9.31 9.29 -3.04
CA MET A 127 9.07 8.65 -4.33
C MET A 127 10.40 8.45 -5.04
N GLU A 128 10.61 7.24 -5.54
CA GLU A 128 11.72 6.91 -6.45
C GLU A 128 11.24 6.89 -7.92
#